data_AF-A0A1C5RG88-F1
#
_entry.id   AF-A0A1C5RG88-F1
#
_cell.length_a   1.000
_cell.length_b   1.000
_cell.length_c   1.000
_cell.angle_alpha   90.00
_cell.angle_beta   90.00
_cell.angle_gamma   90.00
#
_symmetry.space_group_name_H-M   'P 1'
#
loop_
_entity.id
_entity.type
_entity.pdbx_description
1 polymer ?
#
loop_
_entity_poly.entity_id
_entity_poly.type
_entity_poly.pdbx_seq_one_letter_code
_entity_poly.pdbx_strand_id
1 'polypeptide(L)'
;MLSNNLKRIRKSKGLSQEELAIKLNVVRQTVSKWENGLSVPDSDMLITLADELDTSVSVLLGETVMEPMTDDLKAISEKLEVINLQLAKRNMFKVKTIRWILITLCAFIVLAFIAFAVMQSFYLRWDYNNPEFAVAGTILHGFEFVFVRLAPLAFIASIIGIVITYKKR
;
A
#
# COMPACT_ATOMS: atom_id res chain seq x y z
N MET A 1 16.77 14.65 41.68
CA MET A 1 16.29 13.71 40.63
C MET A 1 16.14 14.42 39.29
N LEU A 2 15.41 15.54 39.23
CA LEU A 2 15.31 16.38 38.02
C LEU A 2 16.65 16.78 37.39
N SER A 3 17.60 17.30 38.17
CA SER A 3 18.91 17.76 37.68
C SER A 3 19.68 16.68 36.88
N ASN A 4 19.71 15.46 37.41
CA ASN A 4 20.36 14.31 36.77
C ASN A 4 19.58 13.83 35.53
N ASN A 5 18.24 13.80 35.60
CA ASN A 5 17.40 13.39 34.48
C ASN A 5 17.49 14.36 33.30
N LEU A 6 17.39 15.66 33.57
CA LEU A 6 17.53 16.72 32.57
C LEU A 6 18.87 16.60 31.84
N LYS A 7 19.97 16.47 32.59
CA LYS A 7 21.31 16.30 32.02
C LYS A 7 21.46 15.04 31.19
N ARG A 8 20.87 13.93 31.63
CA ARG A 8 20.89 12.63 30.92
C ARG A 8 20.12 12.72 29.60
N ILE A 9 18.89 13.22 29.62
CA ILE A 9 18.00 13.30 28.45
C ILE A 9 18.54 14.30 27.43
N ARG A 10 19.02 15.48 27.88
CA ARG A 10 19.68 16.44 26.99
C ARG A 10 20.86 15.79 26.25
N LYS A 11 21.71 15.07 26.97
CA LYS A 11 22.86 14.38 26.37
C LYS A 11 22.45 13.27 25.41
N SER A 12 21.39 12.51 25.69
CA SER A 12 20.92 11.46 24.77
C SER A 12 20.35 12.02 23.47
N LYS A 13 19.82 13.26 23.50
CA LYS A 13 19.42 14.00 22.30
C LYS A 13 20.60 14.71 21.61
N GLY A 14 21.84 14.56 22.11
CA GLY A 14 23.04 15.14 21.53
C GLY A 14 23.17 16.66 21.71
N LEU A 15 22.34 17.28 22.53
CA LEU A 15 22.32 18.73 22.71
C LEU A 15 23.37 19.18 23.73
N SER A 16 24.02 20.31 23.50
CA SER A 16 24.79 21.07 24.48
C SER A 16 23.88 21.91 25.38
N GLN A 17 24.42 22.44 26.50
CA GLN A 17 23.67 23.33 27.39
C GLN A 17 23.26 24.63 26.67
N GLU A 18 24.11 25.13 25.77
CA GLU A 18 23.84 26.34 24.99
C GLU A 18 22.69 26.10 24.01
N GLU A 19 22.72 24.99 23.27
CA GLU A 19 21.67 24.65 22.31
C GLU A 19 20.31 24.44 22.97
N LEU A 20 20.28 23.77 24.14
CA LEU A 20 19.04 23.64 24.89
C LEU A 20 18.55 25.00 25.41
N ALA A 21 19.45 25.87 25.84
CA ALA A 21 19.10 27.19 26.32
C ALA A 21 18.49 28.06 25.21
N ILE A 22 19.08 28.03 24.01
CA ILE A 22 18.55 28.71 22.82
C ILE A 22 17.14 28.22 22.50
N LYS A 23 16.91 26.90 22.50
CA LYS A 23 15.61 26.28 22.24
C LYS A 23 14.53 26.71 23.24
N LEU A 24 14.89 26.78 24.52
CA LEU A 24 13.99 27.17 25.61
C LEU A 24 13.86 28.69 25.77
N ASN A 25 14.55 29.48 24.94
CA ASN A 25 14.63 30.93 25.06
C ASN A 25 15.09 31.39 26.47
N VAL A 26 16.10 30.72 27.01
CA VAL A 26 16.75 31.07 28.28
C VAL A 26 18.26 31.21 28.10
N VAL A 27 18.93 31.77 29.10
CA VAL A 27 20.40 31.86 29.11
C VAL A 27 21.00 30.51 29.50
N ARG A 28 22.16 30.13 28.92
CA ARG A 28 22.87 28.88 29.25
C ARG A 28 23.10 28.68 30.75
N GLN A 29 23.38 29.76 31.49
CA GLN A 29 23.55 29.70 32.94
C GLN A 29 22.32 29.14 33.65
N THR A 30 21.12 29.43 33.15
CA THR A 30 19.86 28.92 33.71
C THR A 30 19.80 27.40 33.59
N VAL A 31 20.07 26.86 32.39
CA VAL A 31 20.14 25.41 32.17
C VAL A 31 21.21 24.77 33.04
N SER A 32 22.39 25.39 33.16
CA SER A 32 23.46 24.88 34.03
C SER A 32 23.05 24.86 35.50
N LYS A 33 22.30 25.85 35.98
CA LYS A 33 21.83 25.88 37.37
C LYS A 33 20.82 24.75 37.63
N TRP A 34 19.90 24.50 36.70
CA TRP A 34 18.96 23.37 36.79
C TRP A 34 19.68 22.01 36.81
N GLU A 35 20.65 21.80 35.91
CA GLU A 35 21.42 20.55 35.83
C GLU A 35 22.32 20.30 37.05
N ASN A 36 22.72 21.36 37.76
CA ASN A 36 23.51 21.27 38.99
C ASN A 36 22.64 21.30 40.26
N GLY A 37 21.31 21.42 40.14
CA GLY A 37 20.39 21.50 41.27
C GLY A 37 20.47 22.80 42.07
N LEU A 38 21.04 23.86 41.49
CA LEU A 38 21.16 25.19 42.10
C LEU A 38 19.86 26.01 41.99
N SER A 39 19.00 25.66 41.03
CA SER A 39 17.65 26.20 40.87
C SER A 39 16.75 25.14 40.27
N VAL A 40 15.44 25.40 40.24
CA VAL A 40 14.44 24.52 39.64
C VAL A 40 13.64 25.33 38.61
N PRO A 41 13.31 24.76 37.44
CA PRO A 41 12.38 25.38 36.49
C PRO A 41 10.97 25.48 37.09
N ASP A 42 10.19 26.48 36.68
CA ASP A 42 8.78 26.58 37.02
C ASP A 42 7.93 25.54 36.24
N SER A 43 6.63 25.48 36.53
CA SER A 43 5.71 24.51 35.90
C SER A 43 5.65 24.65 34.38
N ASP A 44 5.63 25.87 33.87
CA ASP A 44 5.49 26.15 32.44
C ASP A 44 6.78 25.78 31.71
N MET A 45 7.92 26.07 32.32
CA MET A 45 9.23 25.66 31.86
C MET A 45 9.42 24.15 31.92
N LEU A 46 8.84 23.45 32.90
CA LEU A 46 8.84 21.98 32.95
C LEU A 46 8.07 21.36 31.77
N ILE A 47 6.93 21.93 31.38
CA ILE A 47 6.17 21.49 30.20
C ILE A 47 7.00 21.76 28.93
N THR A 48 7.54 22.97 28.81
CA THR A 48 8.38 23.36 27.66
C THR A 48 9.63 22.48 27.54
N LEU A 49 10.25 22.14 28.67
CA LEU A 49 11.36 21.18 28.73
C LEU A 49 10.94 19.78 28.27
N ALA A 50 9.75 19.32 28.67
CA ALA A 50 9.22 18.03 28.28
C ALA A 50 9.00 17.96 26.76
N ASP A 51 8.41 19.01 26.19
CA ASP A 51 8.16 19.11 24.75
C ASP A 51 9.47 19.19 23.93
N GLU A 52 10.40 20.07 24.30
CA GLU A 52 11.69 20.21 23.59
C GLU A 52 12.58 18.97 23.68
N LEU A 53 12.49 18.25 24.80
CA LEU A 53 13.25 17.01 25.01
C LEU A 53 12.46 15.76 24.60
N ASP A 54 11.24 15.93 24.08
CA ASP A 54 10.36 14.86 23.59
C ASP A 54 10.24 13.73 24.64
N THR A 55 9.81 14.15 25.83
CA THR A 55 9.64 13.32 27.02
C THR A 55 8.44 13.81 27.83
N SER A 56 8.07 13.14 28.92
CA SER A 56 7.01 13.63 29.81
C SER A 56 7.58 14.31 31.04
N VAL A 57 6.81 15.24 31.63
CA VAL A 57 7.16 15.91 32.90
C VAL A 57 7.40 14.89 34.01
N SER A 58 6.64 13.79 34.05
CA SER A 58 6.85 12.66 34.96
C SER A 58 8.25 12.06 34.84
N VAL A 59 8.74 11.79 33.62
CA VAL A 59 10.12 11.29 33.39
C VAL A 59 11.16 12.31 33.87
N LEU A 60 10.96 13.61 33.59
CA LEU A 60 11.87 14.66 34.03
C LEU A 60 11.99 14.68 35.56
N LEU A 61 10.86 14.61 36.27
CA LEU A 61 10.82 14.63 37.73
C LEU A 61 11.30 13.32 38.38
N GLY A 62 11.47 12.26 37.59
CA GLY A 62 11.93 10.96 38.06
C GLY A 62 10.81 10.09 38.63
N GLU A 63 9.56 10.41 38.28
CA GLU A 63 8.46 9.49 38.46
C GLU A 63 8.72 8.30 37.54
N THR A 64 8.68 7.08 38.09
CA THR A 64 8.81 5.86 37.31
C THR A 64 7.60 5.79 36.40
N VAL A 65 7.72 6.31 35.18
CA VAL A 65 6.76 6.03 34.13
C VAL A 65 6.78 4.52 33.98
N MET A 66 5.70 3.87 34.41
CA MET A 66 5.41 2.51 33.97
C MET A 66 5.46 2.59 32.46
N GLU A 67 6.52 2.03 31.86
CA GLU A 67 6.57 1.91 30.42
C GLU A 67 5.24 1.26 30.00
N PRO A 68 4.46 1.87 29.08
CA PRO A 68 3.33 1.18 28.52
C PRO A 68 3.87 -0.05 27.78
N MET A 69 3.77 -1.18 28.49
CA MET A 69 3.68 -2.56 28.05
C MET A 69 4.43 -2.84 26.74
N THR A 70 5.66 -3.33 26.85
CA THR A 70 6.38 -3.98 25.74
C THR A 70 5.54 -5.06 25.04
N ASP A 71 4.53 -5.58 25.72
CA ASP A 71 3.56 -6.55 25.21
C ASP A 71 2.58 -5.93 24.20
N ASP A 72 2.16 -4.67 24.38
CA ASP A 72 1.30 -3.97 23.42
C ASP A 72 2.05 -3.67 22.12
N LEU A 73 3.32 -3.25 22.22
CA LEU A 73 4.19 -3.05 21.05
C LEU A 73 4.44 -4.37 20.29
N LYS A 74 4.69 -5.47 21.01
CA LYS A 74 4.81 -6.81 20.42
C LYS A 74 3.52 -7.23 19.72
N ALA A 75 2.37 -7.08 20.38
CA ALA A 75 1.07 -7.42 19.81
C ALA A 75 0.73 -6.59 18.57
N ILE A 76 1.08 -5.30 18.55
CA ILE A 76 0.93 -4.45 17.36
C ILE A 76 1.85 -4.94 16.23
N SER A 77 3.11 -5.28 16.54
CA SER A 77 4.06 -5.78 15.52
C SER A 77 3.60 -7.12 14.92
N GLU A 78 3.09 -8.03 15.74
CA GLU A 78 2.58 -9.34 15.32
C GLU A 78 1.34 -9.16 14.42
N LYS A 79 0.40 -8.28 14.83
CA LYS A 79 -0.76 -7.93 14.00
C LYS A 79 -0.34 -7.33 12.65
N LEU A 80 0.67 -6.47 12.64
CA LEU A 80 1.18 -5.85 11.41
C LEU A 80 1.81 -6.90 10.48
N GLU A 81 2.57 -7.85 11.03
CA GLU A 81 3.16 -8.96 10.27
C GLU A 81 2.07 -9.83 9.64
N VAL A 82 1.04 -10.20 10.41
CA VAL A 82 -0.11 -10.97 9.91
C VAL A 82 -0.83 -10.21 8.79
N ILE A 83 -1.06 -8.91 8.93
CA ILE A 83 -1.69 -8.08 7.90
C ILE A 83 -0.83 -8.06 6.63
N ASN A 84 0.48 -7.85 6.76
CA ASN A 84 1.40 -7.83 5.62
C ASN A 84 1.40 -9.18 4.88
N LEU A 85 1.43 -10.30 5.62
CA LEU A 85 1.32 -11.64 5.04
C LEU A 85 -0.02 -11.86 4.34
N GLN A 86 -1.12 -11.39 4.93
CA GLN A 86 -2.45 -11.47 4.31
C GLN A 86 -2.55 -10.65 3.02
N LEU A 87 -2.02 -9.42 3.01
CA LEU A 87 -1.99 -8.56 1.83
C LEU A 87 -1.13 -9.18 0.73
N ALA A 88 0.05 -9.71 1.07
CA ALA A 88 0.93 -10.40 0.13
C ALA A 88 0.22 -11.62 -0.49
N LYS A 89 -0.41 -12.47 0.33
CA LYS A 89 -1.21 -13.61 -0.14
C LYS A 89 -2.34 -13.16 -1.06
N ARG A 90 -3.17 -12.18 -0.66
CA ARG A 90 -4.28 -11.66 -1.47
C ARG A 90 -3.81 -11.11 -2.81
N ASN A 91 -2.68 -10.40 -2.83
CA ASN A 91 -2.10 -9.87 -4.07
C ASN A 91 -1.65 -11.00 -5.02
N MET A 92 -1.00 -12.03 -4.50
CA MET A 92 -0.62 -13.21 -5.29
C MET A 92 -1.83 -13.95 -5.87
N PHE A 93 -2.90 -14.13 -5.07
CA PHE A 93 -4.14 -14.77 -5.56
C PHE A 93 -4.80 -13.93 -6.66
N LYS A 94 -4.90 -12.62 -6.49
CA LYS A 94 -5.45 -11.71 -7.51
C LYS A 94 -4.70 -11.83 -8.85
N VAL A 95 -3.37 -11.81 -8.84
CA VAL A 95 -2.55 -11.96 -10.06
C VAL A 95 -2.79 -13.32 -10.72
N LYS A 96 -2.85 -14.40 -9.93
CA LYS A 96 -3.17 -15.75 -10.47
C LYS A 96 -4.56 -15.81 -11.08
N THR A 97 -5.58 -15.22 -10.43
CA THR A 97 -6.96 -15.19 -10.94
C THR A 97 -7.06 -14.40 -12.24
N ILE A 98 -6.45 -13.21 -12.32
CA ILE A 98 -6.42 -12.40 -13.55
C ILE A 98 -5.80 -13.20 -14.69
N ARG A 99 -4.68 -13.88 -14.44
CA ARG A 99 -4.02 -14.71 -15.45
C ARG A 99 -4.92 -15.83 -15.98
N TRP A 100 -5.61 -16.56 -15.10
CA TRP A 100 -6.55 -17.60 -15.51
C TRP A 100 -7.69 -17.04 -16.35
N ILE A 101 -8.26 -15.89 -15.97
CA ILE A 101 -9.31 -15.21 -16.74
C ILE A 101 -8.82 -14.86 -18.16
N LEU A 102 -7.61 -14.31 -18.29
CA LEU A 102 -7.04 -13.96 -19.60
C LEU A 102 -6.78 -15.20 -20.46
N ILE A 103 -6.28 -16.29 -19.87
CA ILE A 103 -6.07 -17.56 -20.59
C ILE A 103 -7.40 -18.13 -21.08
N THR A 104 -8.44 -18.14 -20.23
CA THR A 104 -9.77 -18.61 -20.63
C THR A 104 -10.39 -17.75 -21.72
N LEU A 105 -10.17 -16.43 -21.67
CA LEU A 105 -10.63 -15.51 -22.72
C LEU A 105 -9.92 -15.77 -24.05
N CYS A 106 -8.60 -15.97 -24.05
CA CYS A 106 -7.86 -16.35 -25.25
C CYS A 106 -8.36 -17.68 -25.84
N ALA A 107 -8.55 -18.70 -25.01
CA ALA A 107 -9.07 -20.00 -25.46
C ALA A 107 -10.47 -19.87 -26.08
N PHE A 108 -11.35 -19.07 -25.47
CA PHE A 108 -12.68 -18.79 -25.99
C PHE A 108 -12.63 -18.09 -27.35
N ILE A 109 -11.77 -17.08 -27.51
CA ILE A 109 -11.58 -16.38 -28.80
C ILE A 109 -11.12 -17.36 -29.89
N VAL A 110 -10.15 -18.22 -29.58
CA VAL A 110 -9.65 -19.24 -30.54
C VAL A 110 -10.76 -20.22 -30.92
N LEU A 111 -11.54 -20.72 -29.95
CA LEU A 111 -12.66 -21.61 -30.22
C LEU A 111 -13.75 -20.93 -31.07
N ALA A 112 -14.04 -19.65 -30.83
CA ALA A 112 -14.98 -18.90 -31.63
C ALA A 112 -14.51 -18.74 -33.09
N PHE A 113 -13.22 -18.47 -33.33
CA PHE A 113 -12.66 -18.44 -34.69
C PHE A 113 -12.78 -19.80 -35.40
N ILE A 114 -12.53 -20.91 -34.68
CA ILE A 114 -12.71 -22.26 -35.24
C ILE A 114 -14.18 -22.50 -35.59
N ALA A 115 -15.10 -22.14 -34.69
CA ALA A 115 -16.55 -22.27 -34.92
C ALA A 115 -16.98 -21.45 -36.15
N PHE A 116 -16.48 -20.23 -36.30
CA PHE A 116 -16.74 -19.41 -37.48
C PHE A 116 -16.21 -20.03 -38.77
N ALA A 117 -15.00 -20.59 -38.76
CA ALA A 117 -14.44 -21.25 -39.95
C ALA A 117 -15.32 -22.44 -40.40
N VAL A 118 -15.86 -23.22 -39.46
CA VAL A 118 -16.80 -24.30 -39.75
C VAL A 118 -18.14 -23.75 -40.25
N MET A 119 -18.66 -22.71 -39.60
CA MET A 119 -19.96 -22.12 -39.92
C MET A 119 -19.95 -21.43 -41.30
N GLN A 120 -18.86 -20.76 -41.68
CA GLN A 120 -18.72 -20.12 -42.99
C GLN A 120 -18.87 -21.15 -44.12
N SER A 121 -18.27 -22.34 -43.98
CA SER A 121 -18.39 -23.47 -44.91
C SER A 121 -19.84 -23.96 -45.06
N PHE A 122 -20.64 -23.88 -44.00
CA PHE A 122 -22.04 -24.30 -43.99
C PHE A 122 -22.99 -23.24 -44.59
N TYR A 123 -22.82 -21.98 -44.20
CA TYR A 123 -23.67 -20.86 -44.60
C TYR A 123 -23.54 -20.48 -46.08
N LEU A 124 -22.37 -20.73 -46.69
CA LEU A 124 -22.18 -20.62 -48.14
C LEU A 124 -23.15 -21.50 -48.97
N ARG A 125 -23.76 -22.51 -48.35
CA ARG A 125 -24.68 -23.46 -49.00
C ARG A 125 -26.16 -23.10 -48.81
N TRP A 126 -26.48 -21.98 -48.17
CA TRP A 126 -27.86 -21.55 -47.97
C TRP A 126 -28.51 -21.08 -49.28
N ASP A 127 -29.82 -21.27 -49.38
CA ASP A 127 -30.63 -20.74 -50.48
C ASP A 127 -31.08 -19.31 -50.18
N TYR A 128 -30.43 -18.34 -50.80
CA TYR A 128 -30.72 -16.91 -50.63
C TYR A 128 -31.96 -16.42 -51.39
N ASN A 129 -32.60 -17.28 -52.18
CA ASN A 129 -33.90 -16.97 -52.73
C ASN A 129 -35.01 -17.06 -51.66
N ASN A 130 -34.74 -17.79 -50.57
CA ASN A 130 -35.59 -17.77 -49.39
C ASN A 130 -35.30 -16.51 -48.53
N PRO A 131 -36.30 -15.66 -48.29
CA PRO A 131 -36.10 -14.42 -47.54
C PRO A 131 -35.62 -14.64 -46.10
N GLU A 132 -35.99 -15.74 -45.44
CA GLU A 132 -35.59 -16.02 -44.06
C GLU A 132 -34.08 -16.29 -43.95
N PHE A 133 -33.54 -17.12 -44.85
CA PHE A 133 -32.10 -17.40 -44.90
C PHE A 133 -31.29 -16.19 -45.34
N ALA A 134 -31.83 -15.38 -46.26
CA ALA A 134 -31.20 -14.12 -46.66
C ALA A 134 -31.07 -13.15 -45.47
N VAL A 135 -32.14 -12.94 -44.70
CA VAL A 135 -32.12 -12.07 -43.51
C VAL A 135 -31.18 -12.62 -42.44
N ALA A 136 -31.31 -13.89 -42.08
CA ALA A 136 -30.45 -14.53 -41.07
C ALA A 136 -28.96 -14.42 -41.45
N GLY A 137 -28.66 -14.55 -42.72
CA GLY A 137 -27.32 -14.42 -43.25
C GLY A 137 -26.71 -13.04 -43.13
N THR A 138 -27.47 -11.99 -43.47
CA THR A 138 -27.00 -10.61 -43.33
C THR A 138 -26.68 -10.23 -41.87
N ILE A 139 -27.50 -10.70 -40.93
CA ILE A 139 -27.29 -10.49 -39.49
C ILE A 139 -26.00 -11.18 -39.05
N LEU A 140 -25.82 -12.45 -39.45
CA LEU A 140 -24.67 -13.26 -39.11
C LEU A 140 -23.36 -12.66 -39.65
N HIS A 141 -23.39 -12.16 -40.88
CA HIS A 141 -22.24 -11.51 -41.51
C HIS A 141 -21.90 -10.17 -40.86
N GLY A 142 -22.92 -9.40 -40.42
CA GLY A 142 -22.71 -8.19 -39.62
C GLY A 142 -22.02 -8.49 -38.28
N PHE A 143 -22.43 -9.57 -37.60
CA PHE A 143 -21.77 -10.02 -36.38
C PHE A 143 -20.33 -10.48 -36.63
N GLU A 144 -20.09 -11.30 -37.67
CA GLU A 144 -18.76 -11.75 -38.10
C GLU A 144 -17.83 -10.56 -38.38
N PHE A 145 -18.33 -9.55 -39.11
CA PHE A 145 -17.58 -8.34 -39.46
C PHE A 145 -17.04 -7.60 -38.23
N VAL A 146 -17.88 -7.49 -37.19
CA VAL A 146 -17.51 -6.83 -35.92
C VAL A 146 -16.57 -7.71 -35.11
N PHE A 147 -16.88 -9.01 -35.00
CA PHE A 147 -16.09 -9.97 -34.24
C PHE A 147 -14.67 -10.08 -34.77
N VAL A 148 -14.48 -10.25 -36.08
CA VAL A 148 -13.17 -10.41 -36.72
C VAL A 148 -12.28 -9.17 -36.53
N ARG A 149 -12.86 -7.97 -36.35
CA ARG A 149 -12.09 -6.74 -36.08
C ARG A 149 -11.73 -6.54 -34.61
N LEU A 150 -12.63 -6.91 -33.70
CA LEU A 150 -12.44 -6.68 -32.26
C LEU A 150 -11.70 -7.82 -31.56
N ALA A 151 -11.95 -9.08 -31.97
CA ALA A 151 -11.38 -10.25 -31.33
C ALA A 151 -9.84 -10.31 -31.38
N PRO A 152 -9.16 -9.95 -32.49
CA PRO A 152 -7.69 -9.91 -32.51
C PRO A 152 -7.12 -8.87 -31.56
N LEU A 153 -7.77 -7.70 -31.43
CA LEU A 153 -7.35 -6.65 -30.48
C LEU A 153 -7.49 -7.14 -29.04
N ALA A 154 -8.62 -7.75 -28.70
CA ALA A 154 -8.86 -8.35 -27.39
C ALA A 154 -7.87 -9.49 -27.08
N PHE A 155 -7.52 -10.30 -28.08
CA PHE A 155 -6.55 -11.38 -27.96
C PHE A 155 -5.14 -10.87 -27.69
N ILE A 156 -4.68 -9.87 -28.45
CA ILE A 156 -3.37 -9.23 -28.25
C ILE A 156 -3.31 -8.56 -26.87
N ALA A 157 -4.35 -7.82 -26.48
CA ALA A 157 -4.43 -7.20 -25.16
C ALA A 157 -4.37 -8.25 -24.04
N SER A 158 -5.02 -9.40 -24.23
CA SER A 158 -4.98 -10.52 -23.28
C SER A 158 -3.59 -11.14 -23.18
N ILE A 159 -2.88 -11.34 -24.30
CA ILE A 159 -1.49 -11.81 -24.30
C ILE A 159 -0.58 -10.81 -23.56
N ILE A 160 -0.69 -9.52 -23.86
CA ILE A 160 0.09 -8.48 -23.18
C ILE A 160 -0.19 -8.49 -21.69
N GLY A 161 -1.46 -8.59 -21.29
CA GLY A 161 -1.87 -8.73 -19.90
C GLY A 161 -1.24 -9.94 -19.21
N ILE A 162 -1.21 -11.09 -19.87
CA ILE A 162 -0.55 -12.30 -19.37
C ILE A 162 0.95 -12.05 -19.16
N VAL A 163 1.66 -11.50 -20.16
CA VAL A 163 3.10 -11.20 -20.05
C VAL A 163 3.40 -10.24 -18.89
N ILE A 164 2.58 -9.20 -18.70
CA ILE A 164 2.71 -8.27 -17.57
C ILE A 164 2.53 -8.99 -16.24
N THR A 165 1.58 -9.93 -16.13
CA THR A 165 1.40 -10.72 -14.90
C THR A 165 2.58 -11.63 -14.57
N TYR A 166 3.39 -12.05 -15.56
CA TYR A 166 4.62 -12.80 -15.34
C TYR A 166 5.80 -11.90 -14.92
N LYS A 167 5.90 -10.70 -15.50
CA LYS A 167 6.99 -9.74 -15.18
C LYS A 167 6.88 -9.16 -13.76
N LYS A 168 5.68 -9.18 -13.16
CA LYS A 168 5.41 -8.63 -11.82
C LYS A 168 5.69 -9.61 -10.67
N ARG A 169 6.20 -10.81 -10.98
CA ARG A 169 6.64 -11.83 -10.02
C ARG A 169 8.15 -11.80 -9.90
#